data_AF-A0A5N1JJ27-F1
#
_entry.id   AF-A0A5N1JJ27-F1
#
_cell.length_a   1.000
_cell.length_b   1.000
_cell.length_c   1.000
_cell.angle_alpha   90.00
_cell.angle_beta   90.00
_cell.angle_gamma   90.00
#
_symmetry.space_group_name_H-M   'P 1'
#
loop_
_entity.id
_entity.type
_entity.pdbx_description
1 polymer ?
#
loop_
_entity_poly.entity_id
_entity_poly.type
_entity_poly.pdbx_seq_one_letter_code
_entity_poly.pdbx_strand_id
1 'polypeptide(L)'
;MLQKLCNRYESLNCLVRKRATGSPKELAQKLGISERAWYKLRDELVNELGVPLAYCPIRRTYYYAEEGELVFRFRRKLEDEQMEELSGGFGAPTAVAHGSFVSLIRLWV
;
A
#
# COMPACT_ATOMS: atom_id res chain seq x y z
N MET A 1 -15.71 -13.40 13.10
CA MET A 1 -14.47 -14.00 12.54
C MET A 1 -13.72 -13.04 11.62
N LEU A 2 -14.39 -12.43 10.63
CA LEU A 2 -13.76 -11.49 9.67
C LEU A 2 -13.13 -10.25 10.33
N GLN A 3 -13.78 -9.66 11.33
CA GLN A 3 -13.24 -8.47 12.00
C GLN A 3 -11.88 -8.72 12.68
N LYS A 4 -11.65 -9.93 13.21
CA LYS A 4 -10.35 -10.29 13.80
C LYS A 4 -9.26 -10.38 12.73
N LEU A 5 -9.60 -10.75 11.50
CA LEU A 5 -8.64 -10.81 10.40
C LEU A 5 -8.27 -9.42 9.91
N CYS A 6 -9.24 -8.54 9.68
CA CYS A 6 -8.96 -7.15 9.28
C CYS A 6 -8.08 -6.44 10.31
N ASN A 7 -8.42 -6.54 11.61
CA ASN A 7 -7.64 -5.91 12.67
C ASN A 7 -6.18 -6.42 12.72
N ARG A 8 -5.95 -7.70 12.40
CA ARG A 8 -4.58 -8.26 12.33
C ARG A 8 -3.81 -7.69 11.15
N TYR A 9 -4.43 -7.56 9.97
CA TYR A 9 -3.79 -6.98 8.81
C TYR A 9 -3.43 -5.50 9.02
N GLU A 10 -4.34 -4.72 9.61
CA GLU A 10 -4.07 -3.33 9.98
C GLU A 10 -2.93 -3.22 11.01
N SER A 11 -2.96 -4.10 12.03
CA SER A 11 -1.90 -4.16 13.04
C SER A 11 -0.55 -4.53 12.42
N LEU A 12 -0.51 -5.51 11.52
CA LEU A 12 0.69 -5.89 10.79
C LEU A 12 1.24 -4.71 9.99
N ASN A 13 0.40 -4.07 9.18
CA ASN A 13 0.83 -2.94 8.36
C ASN A 13 1.38 -1.79 9.24
N CYS A 14 0.70 -1.46 10.33
CA CYS A 14 1.18 -0.47 11.31
C CYS A 14 2.55 -0.84 11.90
N LEU A 15 2.75 -2.11 12.28
CA LEU A 15 4.02 -2.58 12.85
C LEU A 15 5.16 -2.57 11.83
N VAL A 16 4.90 -2.99 10.59
CA VAL A 16 5.89 -3.00 9.50
C VAL A 16 6.29 -1.57 9.13
N ARG A 17 5.32 -0.66 8.99
CA ARG A 17 5.59 0.77 8.72
C ARG A 17 6.43 1.42 9.80
N LYS A 18 6.13 1.11 11.07
CA LYS A 18 6.90 1.60 12.23
C LYS A 18 8.23 0.87 12.43
N ARG A 19 8.52 -0.18 11.64
CA ARG A 19 9.65 -1.11 11.84
C ARG A 19 9.70 -1.67 13.26
N ALA A 20 8.54 -1.87 13.87
CA ALA A 20 8.38 -2.30 15.26
C ALA A 20 7.87 -3.74 15.37
N THR A 21 8.09 -4.57 14.34
CA THR A 21 7.63 -5.97 14.36
C THR A 21 8.38 -6.79 15.39
N GLY A 22 9.70 -6.57 15.50
CA GLY A 22 10.58 -7.48 16.24
C GLY A 22 10.88 -8.74 15.44
N SER A 23 11.31 -9.79 16.15
CA SER A 23 11.52 -11.12 15.56
C SER A 23 10.21 -11.76 15.08
N PRO A 24 10.25 -12.78 14.20
CA PRO A 24 9.03 -13.46 13.72
C PRO A 24 8.14 -13.97 14.85
N LYS A 25 8.76 -14.49 15.93
CA LYS A 25 8.07 -14.93 17.14
C LYS A 25 7.38 -13.78 17.88
N GLU A 26 8.06 -12.65 18.07
CA GLU A 26 7.50 -11.46 18.72
C GLU A 26 6.35 -10.86 17.90
N LEU A 27 6.49 -10.81 16.57
CA LEU A 27 5.44 -10.35 15.67
C LEU A 27 4.21 -11.27 15.75
N ALA A 28 4.40 -12.60 15.71
CA ALA A 28 3.31 -13.55 15.83
C ALA A 28 2.54 -13.38 17.15
N GLN A 29 3.26 -13.16 18.26
CA GLN A 29 2.64 -12.86 19.56
C GLN A 29 1.82 -11.56 19.52
N LYS A 30 2.35 -10.48 18.93
CA LYS A 30 1.63 -9.21 18.77
C LYS A 30 0.36 -9.36 17.91
N LEU A 31 0.39 -10.23 16.91
CA LEU A 31 -0.75 -10.54 16.05
C LEU A 31 -1.73 -11.57 16.67
N GLY A 32 -1.39 -12.15 17.82
CA GLY A 32 -2.19 -13.17 18.49
C GLY A 32 -2.30 -14.47 17.70
N ILE A 33 -1.24 -14.86 16.99
CA ILE A 33 -1.15 -16.10 16.20
C ILE A 33 0.13 -16.88 16.57
N SER A 34 0.20 -18.15 16.16
CA SER A 34 1.42 -18.93 16.32
C SER A 34 2.48 -18.50 15.30
N GLU A 35 3.75 -18.72 15.63
CA GLU A 35 4.87 -18.42 14.73
C GLU A 35 4.75 -19.20 13.39
N ARG A 36 4.29 -20.45 13.46
CA ARG A 36 4.00 -21.26 12.25
C ARG A 36 2.89 -20.64 11.39
N ALA A 37 1.85 -20.10 12.01
CA ALA A 37 0.77 -19.42 11.28
C ALA A 37 1.27 -18.12 10.65
N TRP A 38 2.18 -17.39 11.32
CA TRP A 38 2.83 -16.22 10.75
C TRP A 38 3.63 -16.58 9.48
N TYR A 39 4.44 -17.64 9.49
CA TYR A 39 5.19 -18.03 8.29
C TYR A 39 4.28 -18.39 7.11
N LYS A 40 3.18 -19.12 7.35
CA LYS A 40 2.18 -19.39 6.31
C LYS A 40 1.56 -18.11 5.75
N LEU A 41 1.13 -17.22 6.64
CA LEU A 41 0.55 -15.93 6.24
C LEU A 41 1.54 -15.08 5.44
N ARG A 42 2.81 -15.05 5.85
CA ARG A 42 3.89 -14.38 5.11
C ARG A 42 4.03 -14.98 3.72
N ASP A 43 4.04 -16.30 3.60
CA ASP A 43 4.19 -16.98 2.31
C ASP A 43 3.02 -16.68 1.38
N GLU A 44 1.78 -16.66 1.90
CA GLU A 44 0.60 -16.22 1.17
C GLU A 44 0.75 -14.75 0.71
N LEU A 45 1.17 -13.85 1.61
CA LEU A 45 1.37 -12.43 1.28
C LEU A 45 2.44 -12.21 0.20
N VAL A 46 3.58 -12.91 0.28
CA VAL A 46 4.70 -12.70 -0.64
C VAL A 46 4.47 -13.43 -1.96
N ASN A 47 4.03 -14.69 -1.92
CA ASN A 47 3.96 -15.53 -3.12
C ASN A 47 2.63 -15.37 -3.88
N GLU A 48 1.51 -15.21 -3.17
CA GLU A 48 0.18 -15.12 -3.82
C GLU A 48 -0.21 -13.67 -4.11
N LEU A 49 0.08 -12.76 -3.18
CA LEU A 49 -0.29 -11.35 -3.30
C LEU A 49 0.86 -10.45 -3.82
N GLY A 50 2.06 -11.00 -3.98
CA GLY A 50 3.22 -10.25 -4.48
C GLY A 50 3.67 -9.11 -3.57
N VAL A 51 3.36 -9.18 -2.26
CA VAL A 51 3.73 -8.12 -1.33
C VAL A 51 5.25 -8.14 -1.11
N PRO A 52 5.97 -7.03 -1.32
CA PRO A 52 7.42 -6.96 -1.18
C PRO A 52 7.84 -6.91 0.30
N LEU A 53 7.45 -7.90 1.09
CA LEU A 53 7.71 -7.98 2.53
C LEU A 53 9.02 -8.74 2.80
N ALA A 54 10.01 -8.05 3.35
CA ALA A 54 11.31 -8.61 3.71
C ALA A 54 11.59 -8.52 5.22
N TYR A 55 12.47 -9.39 5.72
CA TYR A 55 12.92 -9.37 7.11
C TYR A 55 14.39 -9.00 7.19
N CYS A 56 14.75 -8.05 8.06
CA CYS A 56 16.13 -7.71 8.37
C CYS A 56 16.54 -8.38 9.69
N PRO A 57 17.44 -9.38 9.67
CA PRO A 57 17.89 -10.06 10.89
C PRO A 57 18.66 -9.14 11.83
N ILE A 58 19.46 -8.22 11.29
CA ILE A 58 20.30 -7.28 12.04
C ILE A 58 19.43 -6.31 12.84
N ARG A 59 18.41 -5.73 12.18
CA ARG A 59 17.47 -4.78 12.81
C ARG A 59 16.31 -5.48 13.53
N ARG A 60 16.22 -6.81 13.41
CA ARG A 60 15.13 -7.65 13.91
C ARG A 60 13.76 -7.07 13.58
N THR A 61 13.54 -6.76 12.30
CA THR A 61 12.30 -6.10 11.87
C THR A 61 11.92 -6.42 10.43
N TYR A 62 10.63 -6.48 10.16
CA TYR A 62 10.09 -6.57 8.81
C TYR A 62 9.93 -5.17 8.20
N TYR A 63 10.09 -5.10 6.88
CA TYR A 63 9.99 -3.88 6.10
C TYR A 63 9.45 -4.18 4.69
N TYR A 64 8.88 -3.16 4.05
CA TYR A 64 8.56 -3.20 2.63
C TYR A 64 9.82 -2.87 1.82
N ALA A 65 10.18 -3.73 0.88
CA ALA A 65 11.35 -3.55 0.02
C ALA A 65 11.12 -2.47 -1.05
N GLU A 66 9.86 -2.18 -1.38
CA GLU A 66 9.43 -1.15 -2.30
C GLU A 66 8.55 -0.12 -1.58
N GLU A 67 8.46 1.09 -2.14
CA GLU A 67 7.56 2.10 -1.64
C GLU A 67 6.12 1.72 -1.96
N GLY A 68 5.31 1.53 -0.92
CA GLY A 68 3.91 1.12 -1.09
C GLY A 68 3.15 0.96 0.22
N GLU A 69 1.85 0.75 0.09
CA GLU A 69 0.93 0.52 1.19
C GLU A 69 0.08 -0.73 0.91
N LEU A 70 0.00 -1.62 1.90
CA LEU A 70 -0.93 -2.74 1.87
C LEU A 70 -2.33 -2.25 2.26
N VAL A 71 -3.20 -2.01 1.27
CA VAL A 71 -4.58 -1.52 1.49
C VAL A 71 -5.60 -2.63 1.17
N PHE A 72 -6.31 -3.08 2.19
CA PHE A 72 -7.53 -3.88 2.01
C PHE A 72 -8.76 -2.99 2.13
N ARG A 73 -9.25 -2.44 1.02
CA ARG A 73 -10.53 -1.71 1.01
C ARG A 73 -11.37 -2.05 -0.20
N PHE A 74 -12.68 -2.05 -0.01
CA PHE A 74 -13.62 -2.01 -1.13
C PHE A 74 -13.69 -0.57 -1.67
N ARG A 75 -13.35 -0.37 -2.94
CA ARG A 75 -13.54 0.90 -3.65
C ARG A 75 -14.69 0.72 -4.63
N ARG A 76 -15.70 1.60 -4.57
CA ARG A 76 -16.72 1.67 -5.62
C ARG A 76 -16.06 2.12 -6.91
N LYS A 77 -16.32 1.44 -8.02
CA LYS A 77 -15.97 1.95 -9.34
C LYS A 77 -16.73 3.26 -9.53
N LEU A 78 -16.00 4.35 -9.73
CA LEU A 78 -16.55 5.55 -10.34
C LEU A 78 -16.55 5.26 -11.84
N GLU A 79 -17.61 5.63 -12.55
CA GLU A 79 -17.62 5.56 -14.02
C GLU A 79 -16.46 6.43 -14.54
N ASP A 80 -15.70 5.91 -15.52
CA ASP A 80 -14.39 6.42 -15.97
C ASP A 80 -14.48 7.72 -16.79
N GLU A 81 -15.24 8.70 -16.32
CA GLU A 81 -15.24 10.05 -16.90
C GLU A 81 -14.80 11.06 -15.85
N GLN A 82 -13.56 11.52 -16.04
CA GLN A 82 -12.83 12.55 -15.30
C GLN A 82 -12.11 12.06 -14.04
N MET A 83 -10.78 11.88 -14.14
CA MET A 83 -9.76 12.42 -13.22
C MET A 83 -8.42 11.69 -13.39
N GLU A 84 -7.67 12.03 -14.44
CA GLU A 84 -6.24 12.27 -14.25
C GLU A 84 -6.13 13.67 -13.65
N GLU A 85 -5.81 13.72 -12.36
CA GLU A 85 -5.16 14.82 -11.62
C GLU A 85 -5.64 14.79 -10.18
N LEU A 86 -5.06 13.90 -9.38
CA LEU A 86 -4.86 14.18 -7.96
C LEU A 86 -3.51 13.58 -7.56
N SER A 87 -2.43 14.22 -8.01
CA SER A 87 -1.17 14.15 -7.28
C SER A 87 -1.45 14.72 -5.89
N GLY A 88 -1.44 13.85 -4.88
CA GLY A 88 -1.60 14.28 -3.49
C GLY A 88 -0.44 15.16 -3.07
N GLY A 89 -0.68 16.47 -3.00
CA GLY A 89 0.25 17.47 -2.49
C GLY A 89 -0.51 18.69 -2.00
N PHE A 90 -0.60 18.84 -0.68
CA PHE A 90 -1.27 19.94 0.00
C PHE A 90 -0.53 21.26 -0.23
N GLY A 91 -1.14 22.18 -0.98
CA GLY A 91 -0.70 23.57 -1.19
C GLY A 91 -1.79 24.36 -1.93
N ALA A 92 -2.35 25.37 -1.27
CA ALA A 92 -3.51 26.14 -1.73
C ALA A 92 -3.25 26.94 -3.03
N PRO A 93 -4.31 27.40 -3.74
CA PRO A 93 -4.24 27.80 -5.15
C PRO A 93 -3.91 29.28 -5.31
N THR A 94 -3.09 29.65 -6.30
CA THR A 94 -3.04 31.02 -6.84
C THR A 94 -2.48 31.05 -8.27
N ALA A 95 -3.09 31.91 -9.08
CA ALA A 95 -2.64 32.44 -10.39
C ALA A 95 -2.80 31.47 -11.59
N VAL A 96 -3.83 31.60 -12.44
CA VAL A 96 -4.07 32.66 -13.45
C VAL A 96 -2.93 32.77 -14.47
N ALA A 97 -3.23 32.36 -15.71
CA ALA A 97 -2.96 33.06 -16.98
C ALA A 97 -3.05 32.03 -18.12
N HIS A 98 -4.12 32.07 -18.92
CA HIS A 98 -4.12 32.70 -20.24
C HIS A 98 -3.06 32.17 -21.21
N GLY A 99 -3.51 31.56 -22.30
CA GLY A 99 -2.66 31.40 -23.48
C GLY A 99 -3.09 30.29 -24.43
N SER A 100 -4.07 30.59 -25.27
CA SER A 100 -4.32 29.89 -26.54
C SER A 100 -3.03 29.65 -27.32
N PHE A 101 -2.81 28.44 -27.84
CA PHE A 101 -2.27 28.31 -29.20
C PHE A 101 -2.57 26.94 -29.83
N VAL A 102 -3.57 26.98 -30.72
CA VAL A 102 -3.54 26.40 -32.07
C VAL A 102 -3.69 24.88 -32.22
N SER A 103 -4.94 24.55 -32.57
CA SER A 103 -5.35 23.59 -33.61
C SER A 103 -4.26 23.18 -34.61
N LEU A 104 -3.99 21.87 -34.73
CA LEU A 104 -3.51 21.32 -35.98
C LEU A 104 -4.42 20.19 -36.48
N ILE A 105 -5.06 20.57 -37.58
CA ILE A 105 -5.96 19.85 -38.47
C ILE A 105 -5.37 18.50 -38.89
N ARG A 106 -6.15 17.43 -38.72
CA ARG A 106 -6.00 16.18 -39.47
C ARG A 106 -6.58 16.39 -40.87
N LEU A 107 -5.75 16.32 -41.91
CA LEU A 107 -6.18 16.00 -43.27
C LEU A 107 -5.06 15.27 -44.04
N TRP A 108 -5.42 14.08 -44.50
CA TRP A 108 -4.95 13.36 -45.68
C TRP A 108 -3.48 12.89 -45.76
N VAL A 109 -3.29 11.57 -45.72
CA VAL A 109 -2.81 10.75 -46.85
C VAL A 109 -3.70 9.51 -46.94
#